data_AF-A0A1F5G116-F1
#
_entry.id   AF-A0A1F5G116-F1
#
_cell.length_a   1.000
_cell.length_b   1.000
_cell.length_c   1.000
_cell.angle_alpha   90.00
_cell.angle_beta   90.00
_cell.angle_gamma   90.00
#
_symmetry.space_group_name_H-M   'P 1'
#
loop_
_entity.id
_entity.type
_entity.pdbx_description
1 polymer ?
#
loop_
_entity_poly.entity_id
_entity_poly.type
_entity_poly.pdbx_seq_one_letter_code
_entity_poly.pdbx_strand_id
1 'polypeptide(L)'
;MPRKNKKSWQDNWASLILGAIIVVILGLLVANFITNKDGMVNDGQQIDLTKQEENPQEPKQYKVQANDSLSAISEKFYGDQSFWPVLARVNKITSPNIIFVDSTLEIPTKENAETIRNQMAATSYKVEEGDTLFKIAQEMYQDGSKWTLLDKANNVGRLANGNPLIFTGSTLTIPR
;
A
#
# COMPACT_ATOMS: atom_id res chain seq x y z
N MET A 1 34.84 26.04 -42.84
CA MET A 1 33.52 25.66 -42.25
C MET A 1 32.72 24.92 -43.32
N PRO A 2 31.82 23.94 -43.07
CA PRO A 2 31.43 23.21 -41.85
C PRO A 2 31.47 21.65 -41.94
N ARG A 3 31.44 21.04 -40.74
CA ARG A 3 30.90 19.75 -40.22
C ARG A 3 30.97 18.42 -41.01
N LYS A 4 31.70 17.46 -40.41
CA LYS A 4 31.61 16.00 -40.61
C LYS A 4 30.37 15.44 -39.87
N ASN A 5 29.57 14.60 -40.53
CA ASN A 5 28.60 13.72 -39.86
C ASN A 5 29.19 12.31 -39.72
N LYS A 6 29.32 11.82 -38.48
CA LYS A 6 29.59 10.39 -38.20
C LYS A 6 28.26 9.68 -38.02
N LYS A 7 27.99 8.69 -38.87
CA LYS A 7 26.88 7.74 -38.76
C LYS A 7 27.23 6.69 -37.70
N SER A 8 26.49 6.62 -36.60
CA SER A 8 26.68 5.64 -35.53
C SER A 8 26.24 4.26 -36.00
N TRP A 9 27.12 3.27 -35.84
CA TRP A 9 26.87 1.85 -36.14
C TRP A 9 26.59 1.03 -34.87
N GLN A 10 26.19 1.69 -33.76
CA GLN A 10 26.12 1.05 -32.44
C GLN A 10 24.72 0.56 -32.01
N ASP A 11 23.66 0.67 -32.84
CA ASP A 11 22.30 0.54 -32.31
C ASP A 11 21.51 -0.75 -32.63
N ASN A 12 22.08 -1.78 -33.26
CA ASN A 12 21.29 -2.97 -33.66
C ASN A 12 21.58 -4.30 -32.96
N TRP A 13 22.31 -4.28 -31.85
CA TRP A 13 22.59 -5.47 -31.03
C TRP A 13 21.93 -5.36 -29.64
N ALA A 14 21.50 -4.16 -29.25
CA ALA A 14 20.82 -3.92 -27.97
C ALA A 14 19.53 -4.74 -27.85
N SER A 15 18.67 -4.79 -28.87
CA SER A 15 17.43 -5.58 -28.81
C SER A 15 17.67 -7.10 -28.88
N LEU A 16 18.72 -7.56 -29.58
CA LEU A 16 19.10 -8.98 -29.64
C LEU A 16 19.70 -9.45 -28.31
N ILE A 17 20.53 -8.62 -27.67
CA ILE A 17 21.13 -8.91 -26.38
C ILE A 17 20.11 -8.79 -25.25
N LEU A 18 19.22 -7.78 -25.29
CA LEU A 18 18.14 -7.65 -24.31
C LEU A 18 17.14 -8.81 -24.44
N GLY A 19 16.81 -9.22 -25.67
CA GLY A 19 15.99 -10.40 -25.93
C GLY A 19 16.64 -11.70 -25.43
N ALA A 20 17.94 -11.89 -25.66
CA ALA A 20 18.68 -13.05 -25.16
C ALA A 20 18.77 -13.06 -23.61
N ILE A 21 18.96 -11.90 -22.97
CA ILE A 21 18.98 -11.77 -21.51
C ILE A 21 17.61 -12.10 -20.91
N ILE A 22 16.51 -11.64 -21.53
CA ILE A 22 15.14 -11.95 -21.08
C ILE A 22 14.87 -13.46 -21.19
N VAL A 23 15.27 -14.11 -22.29
CA VAL A 23 15.09 -15.57 -22.46
C VAL A 23 15.94 -16.37 -21.48
N VAL A 24 17.16 -15.91 -21.16
CA VAL A 24 18.02 -16.54 -20.15
C VAL A 24 17.46 -16.36 -18.74
N ILE A 25 16.94 -15.17 -18.39
CA ILE A 25 16.31 -14.91 -17.09
C ILE A 25 15.01 -15.72 -16.94
N LEU A 26 14.15 -15.77 -17.96
CA LEU A 26 12.94 -16.61 -17.95
C LEU A 26 13.28 -18.11 -17.90
N GLY A 27 14.32 -18.53 -18.63
CA GLY A 27 14.83 -19.91 -18.58
C GLY A 27 15.37 -20.29 -17.20
N LEU A 28 16.10 -19.39 -16.52
CA LEU A 28 16.58 -19.59 -15.15
C LEU A 28 15.43 -19.58 -14.12
N LEU A 29 14.40 -18.76 -14.33
CA LEU A 29 13.20 -18.74 -13.47
C LEU A 29 12.36 -20.02 -13.62
N VAL A 30 12.23 -20.57 -14.84
CA VAL A 30 11.56 -21.86 -15.07
C VAL A 30 12.41 -23.03 -14.57
N ALA A 31 13.74 -23.00 -14.75
CA ALA A 31 14.63 -24.03 -14.22
C ALA A 31 14.63 -24.07 -12.67
N ASN A 32 14.49 -22.92 -12.01
CA ASN A 32 14.28 -22.86 -10.55
C ASN A 32 12.86 -23.26 -10.12
N PHE A 33 11.90 -23.40 -11.05
CA PHE A 33 10.53 -23.82 -10.77
C PHE A 33 10.24 -25.28 -11.18
N ILE A 34 11.14 -25.95 -11.92
CA ILE A 34 10.98 -27.35 -12.37
C ILE A 34 12.17 -28.22 -11.95
N THR A 35 12.63 -28.05 -10.72
CA THR A 35 13.31 -29.11 -9.97
C THR A 35 12.62 -29.29 -8.65
N ASN A 36 11.57 -30.11 -8.68
CA ASN A 36 11.16 -31.03 -7.61
C ASN A 36 9.95 -31.84 -8.10
N LYS A 37 10.21 -32.78 -9.01
CA LYS A 37 9.27 -33.87 -9.28
C LYS A 37 10.00 -35.07 -9.85
N ASP A 38 10.68 -35.80 -8.97
CA ASP A 38 10.85 -37.24 -9.13
C ASP A 38 10.64 -37.89 -7.77
N GLY A 39 9.65 -38.78 -7.70
CA GLY A 39 9.20 -39.41 -6.47
C GLY A 39 8.00 -40.31 -6.68
N MET A 40 8.13 -41.30 -7.57
CA MET A 40 7.35 -42.53 -7.46
C MET A 40 8.18 -43.52 -6.64
N VAL A 41 7.90 -43.60 -5.33
CA VAL A 41 8.24 -44.75 -4.50
C VAL A 41 7.01 -45.05 -3.63
N ASN A 42 6.33 -46.14 -3.95
CA ASN A 42 5.48 -46.86 -3.00
C ASN A 42 6.42 -47.57 -2.02
N ASP A 43 6.49 -47.13 -0.77
CA ASP A 43 6.29 -47.97 0.42
C ASP A 43 6.30 -47.07 1.67
N GLY A 44 5.60 -47.47 2.72
CA GLY A 44 5.06 -46.60 3.76
C GLY A 44 6.04 -45.73 4.55
N GLN A 45 5.66 -44.46 4.73
CA GLN A 45 5.71 -43.67 5.98
C GLN A 45 5.11 -42.27 5.73
N GLN A 46 4.16 -41.87 6.58
CA GLN A 46 3.53 -40.56 6.57
C GLN A 46 4.56 -39.46 6.84
N ILE A 47 4.65 -38.45 5.97
CA ILE A 47 5.17 -37.12 6.33
C ILE A 47 4.05 -36.09 6.12
N ASP A 48 3.46 -35.72 7.25
CA ASP A 48 2.64 -34.53 7.44
C ASP A 48 3.52 -33.30 7.19
N LEU A 49 3.52 -32.82 5.94
CA LEU A 49 4.37 -31.74 5.48
C LEU A 49 3.75 -30.39 5.85
N THR A 50 4.20 -29.89 7.00
CA THR A 50 4.40 -28.48 7.34
C THR A 50 3.14 -27.63 7.50
N LYS A 51 2.49 -27.77 8.66
CA LYS A 51 2.09 -26.59 9.45
C LYS A 51 3.38 -25.82 9.77
N GLN A 52 3.73 -24.89 8.90
CA GLN A 52 4.76 -23.91 9.20
C GLN A 52 4.26 -23.13 10.41
N GLU A 53 4.93 -23.29 11.56
CA GLU A 53 4.72 -22.41 12.72
C GLU A 53 5.08 -21.01 12.26
N GLU A 54 4.06 -20.29 11.83
CA GLU A 54 4.13 -18.92 11.38
C GLU A 54 4.66 -18.10 12.57
N ASN A 55 5.88 -17.60 12.47
CA ASN A 55 6.46 -16.71 13.46
C ASN A 55 5.45 -15.56 13.68
N PRO A 56 4.80 -15.44 14.87
CA PRO A 56 3.71 -14.48 15.08
C PRO A 56 4.12 -13.02 14.91
N GLN A 57 5.43 -12.77 14.77
CA GLN A 57 6.04 -11.45 14.74
C GLN A 57 6.40 -10.94 13.33
N GLU A 58 6.23 -11.75 12.28
CA GLU A 58 6.57 -11.32 10.91
C GLU A 58 5.34 -10.91 10.10
N PRO A 59 5.47 -9.87 9.24
CA PRO A 59 4.40 -9.48 8.34
C PRO A 59 4.11 -10.60 7.34
N LYS A 60 2.82 -10.90 7.13
CA LYS A 60 2.36 -11.95 6.23
C LYS A 60 2.15 -11.38 4.84
N GLN A 61 2.36 -12.20 3.81
CA GLN A 61 2.01 -11.84 2.43
C GLN A 61 0.67 -12.52 2.08
N TYR A 62 -0.28 -11.75 1.56
CA TYR A 62 -1.60 -12.25 1.19
C TYR A 62 -1.91 -11.97 -0.27
N LYS A 63 -2.24 -13.01 -1.03
CA LYS A 63 -2.67 -12.88 -2.43
C LYS A 63 -4.17 -12.62 -2.48
N VAL A 64 -4.57 -11.46 -3.01
CA VAL A 64 -5.96 -11.03 -3.12
C VAL A 64 -6.77 -12.01 -3.97
N GLN A 65 -7.91 -12.42 -3.46
CA GLN A 65 -8.82 -13.36 -4.09
C GLN A 65 -10.02 -12.64 -4.75
N ALA A 66 -10.73 -13.35 -5.62
CA ALA A 66 -11.97 -12.81 -6.19
C ALA A 66 -12.99 -12.48 -5.10
N ASN A 67 -13.60 -11.30 -5.20
CA ASN A 67 -14.55 -10.72 -4.22
C ASN A 67 -13.95 -10.28 -2.88
N ASP A 68 -12.63 -10.24 -2.74
CA ASP A 68 -12.01 -9.62 -1.56
C ASP A 68 -12.26 -8.10 -1.52
N SER A 69 -12.32 -7.58 -0.30
CA SER A 69 -12.22 -6.15 0.00
C SER A 69 -11.20 -5.93 1.12
N LEU A 70 -10.64 -4.72 1.23
CA LEU A 70 -9.70 -4.42 2.33
C LEU A 70 -10.34 -4.61 3.71
N SER A 71 -11.65 -4.37 3.85
CA SER A 71 -12.37 -4.60 5.11
C SER A 71 -12.54 -6.09 5.40
N ALA A 72 -12.90 -6.91 4.41
CA ALA A 72 -13.02 -8.36 4.58
C ALA A 72 -11.66 -9.02 4.90
N ILE A 73 -10.59 -8.56 4.25
CA ILE A 73 -9.22 -8.99 4.56
C ILE A 73 -8.85 -8.55 5.99
N SER A 74 -9.16 -7.32 6.38
CA SER A 74 -8.91 -6.83 7.74
C SER A 74 -9.63 -7.66 8.80
N GLU A 75 -10.90 -8.00 8.57
CA GLU A 75 -11.67 -8.90 9.44
C GLU A 75 -10.99 -10.27 9.55
N LYS A 76 -10.57 -10.85 8.42
CA LYS A 76 -9.91 -12.16 8.37
C LYS A 76 -8.60 -12.20 9.16
N PHE A 77 -7.80 -11.14 9.12
CA PHE A 77 -6.46 -11.13 9.75
C PHE A 77 -6.43 -10.50 11.15
N TYR A 78 -7.33 -9.58 11.45
CA TYR A 78 -7.33 -8.83 12.72
C TYR A 78 -8.56 -9.08 13.59
N GLY A 79 -9.62 -9.67 13.04
CA GLY A 79 -10.94 -9.77 13.66
C GLY A 79 -11.66 -8.43 13.75
N ASP A 80 -11.26 -7.46 12.92
CA ASP A 80 -11.84 -6.12 12.91
C ASP A 80 -11.68 -5.47 11.52
N GLN A 81 -12.81 -5.24 10.86
CA GLN A 81 -12.90 -4.54 9.58
C GLN A 81 -12.28 -3.13 9.60
N SER A 82 -12.23 -2.46 10.76
CA SER A 82 -11.74 -1.07 10.90
C SER A 82 -10.25 -0.90 10.58
N PHE A 83 -9.49 -1.99 10.43
CA PHE A 83 -8.09 -1.97 10.00
C PHE A 83 -7.89 -1.77 8.49
N TRP A 84 -8.95 -1.70 7.69
CA TRP A 84 -8.82 -1.47 6.25
C TRP A 84 -7.99 -0.22 5.87
N PRO A 85 -8.04 0.92 6.61
CA PRO A 85 -7.20 2.09 6.30
C PRO A 85 -5.72 1.82 6.56
N VAL A 86 -5.41 0.96 7.54
CA VAL A 86 -4.04 0.53 7.85
C VAL A 86 -3.49 -0.31 6.70
N LEU A 87 -4.27 -1.29 6.22
CA LEU A 87 -3.88 -2.09 5.05
C LEU A 87 -3.68 -1.23 3.81
N ALA A 88 -4.57 -0.26 3.57
CA ALA A 88 -4.44 0.68 2.45
C ALA A 88 -3.13 1.48 2.56
N ARG A 89 -2.81 1.99 3.75
CA ARG A 89 -1.59 2.78 3.99
C ARG A 89 -0.32 1.97 3.77
N VAL A 90 -0.22 0.78 4.38
CA VAL A 90 0.97 -0.09 4.28
C VAL A 90 1.23 -0.47 2.83
N ASN A 91 0.17 -0.79 2.08
CA ASN A 91 0.26 -1.20 0.69
C ASN A 91 0.21 -0.04 -0.32
N LYS A 92 0.23 1.21 0.16
CA LYS A 92 0.21 2.43 -0.68
C LYS A 92 -0.97 2.48 -1.65
N ILE A 93 -2.12 1.95 -1.24
CA ILE A 93 -3.35 1.90 -2.04
C ILE A 93 -4.03 3.27 -2.00
N THR A 94 -4.00 3.99 -3.12
CA THR A 94 -4.63 5.32 -3.24
C THR A 94 -6.14 5.26 -3.33
N SER A 95 -6.70 4.19 -3.91
CA SER A 95 -8.15 3.98 -4.06
C SER A 95 -8.56 2.73 -3.29
N PRO A 96 -8.88 2.82 -2.00
CA PRO A 96 -9.11 1.66 -1.12
C PRO A 96 -10.24 0.72 -1.56
N ASN A 97 -11.16 1.22 -2.39
CA ASN A 97 -12.27 0.46 -2.96
C ASN A 97 -11.85 -0.35 -4.21
N ILE A 98 -10.60 -0.23 -4.66
CA ILE A 98 -10.08 -0.89 -5.85
C ILE A 98 -8.82 -1.67 -5.45
N ILE A 99 -8.95 -2.99 -5.35
CA ILE A 99 -7.83 -3.92 -5.20
C ILE A 99 -7.91 -4.96 -6.32
N PHE A 100 -6.76 -5.42 -6.81
CA PHE A 100 -6.69 -6.32 -7.96
C PHE A 100 -6.52 -7.76 -7.48
N VAL A 101 -7.31 -8.66 -8.06
CA VAL A 101 -7.13 -10.10 -7.86
C VAL A 101 -5.68 -10.48 -8.22
N ASP A 102 -5.13 -11.43 -7.49
CA ASP A 102 -3.76 -11.92 -7.59
C ASP A 102 -2.66 -10.91 -7.18
N SER A 103 -3.01 -9.68 -6.81
CA SER A 103 -2.03 -8.77 -6.19
C SER A 103 -1.65 -9.27 -4.79
N THR A 104 -0.38 -9.11 -4.42
CA THR A 104 0.08 -9.44 -3.07
C THR A 104 0.00 -8.20 -2.18
N LEU A 105 -0.66 -8.34 -1.03
CA LEU A 105 -0.70 -7.37 0.05
C LEU A 105 0.23 -7.80 1.18
N GLU A 106 0.98 -6.86 1.70
CA GLU A 106 1.64 -6.97 2.99
C GLU A 106 0.59 -6.79 4.10
N ILE A 107 0.53 -7.78 4.99
CA ILE A 107 -0.34 -7.81 6.16
C ILE A 107 0.57 -7.65 7.39
N PRO A 108 0.67 -6.45 7.98
CA PRO A 108 1.47 -6.25 9.18
C PRO A 108 0.91 -7.07 10.36
N THR A 109 1.75 -7.36 11.34
CA THR A 109 1.31 -7.95 12.62
C THR A 109 0.24 -7.07 13.28
N LYS A 110 -0.60 -7.67 14.12
CA LYS A 110 -1.66 -6.92 14.82
C LYS A 110 -1.11 -5.77 15.66
N GLU A 111 0.02 -5.97 16.35
CA GLU A 111 0.70 -4.92 17.12
C GLU A 111 1.19 -3.76 16.24
N ASN A 112 1.81 -4.06 15.10
CA ASN A 112 2.23 -3.03 14.16
C ASN A 112 1.03 -2.31 13.55
N ALA A 113 -0.04 -3.04 13.23
CA ALA A 113 -1.27 -2.48 12.70
C ALA A 113 -1.93 -1.50 13.70
N GLU A 114 -1.95 -1.85 14.99
CA GLU A 114 -2.41 -0.99 16.09
C GLU A 114 -1.55 0.27 16.22
N THR A 115 -0.23 0.13 16.17
CA THR A 115 0.70 1.26 16.21
C THR A 115 0.45 2.22 15.05
N ILE A 116 0.31 1.69 13.84
CA ILE A 116 0.00 2.49 12.65
C ILE A 116 -1.36 3.16 12.81
N ARG A 117 -2.39 2.43 13.27
CA ARG A 117 -3.74 2.96 13.51
C ARG A 117 -3.70 4.17 14.46
N ASN A 118 -3.01 4.04 15.58
CA ASN A 118 -2.84 5.12 16.56
C ASN A 118 -2.09 6.32 16.00
N GLN A 119 -1.06 6.10 15.17
CA GLN A 119 -0.39 7.18 14.45
C GLN A 119 -1.31 7.87 13.44
N MET A 120 -2.19 7.13 12.74
CA MET A 120 -3.18 7.74 11.84
C MET A 120 -4.15 8.61 12.63
N ALA A 121 -4.66 8.10 13.75
CA ALA A 121 -5.58 8.82 14.62
C ALA A 121 -4.94 10.13 15.13
N ALA A 122 -3.68 10.08 15.59
CA ALA A 122 -2.96 11.25 16.07
C ALA A 122 -2.67 12.31 14.99
N THR A 123 -2.71 11.93 13.71
CA THR A 123 -2.49 12.82 12.56
C THR A 123 -3.79 13.13 11.81
N SER A 124 -4.94 12.84 12.42
CA SER A 124 -6.25 13.09 11.85
C SER A 124 -7.16 13.78 12.85
N TYR A 125 -8.14 14.53 12.37
CA TYR A 125 -9.18 15.16 13.17
C TYR A 125 -10.52 14.96 12.48
N LYS A 126 -11.53 14.50 13.22
CA LYS A 126 -12.88 14.37 12.69
C LYS A 126 -13.63 15.66 12.98
N VAL A 127 -14.03 16.36 11.93
CA VAL A 127 -14.72 17.66 12.02
C VAL A 127 -16.06 17.47 12.75
N GLU A 128 -16.28 18.27 13.79
CA GLU A 128 -17.49 18.30 14.59
C GLU A 128 -18.41 19.46 14.18
N GLU A 129 -19.62 19.48 14.73
CA GLU A 129 -20.60 20.52 14.42
C GLU A 129 -20.15 21.87 14.95
N GLY A 130 -20.16 22.89 14.07
CA GLY A 130 -19.73 24.25 14.42
C GLY A 130 -18.23 24.52 14.33
N ASP A 131 -17.47 23.57 13.80
CA ASP A 131 -16.05 23.71 13.55
C ASP A 131 -15.72 24.71 12.43
N THR A 132 -14.53 25.28 12.56
CA THR A 132 -13.85 26.02 11.51
C THR A 132 -12.38 25.59 11.50
N LEU A 133 -11.68 25.73 10.38
CA LEU A 133 -10.23 25.44 10.35
C LEU A 133 -9.45 26.24 11.39
N PHE A 134 -9.91 27.45 11.75
CA PHE A 134 -9.30 28.25 12.80
C PHE A 134 -9.45 27.62 14.19
N LYS A 135 -10.67 27.20 14.56
CA LYS A 135 -10.91 26.53 15.85
C LYS A 135 -10.12 25.23 15.97
N ILE A 136 -10.13 24.43 14.90
CA ILE A 136 -9.37 23.17 14.86
C ILE A 136 -7.87 23.44 14.96
N ALA A 137 -7.33 24.45 14.24
CA ALA A 137 -5.92 24.80 14.36
C ALA A 137 -5.56 25.29 15.77
N GLN A 138 -6.44 26.06 16.40
CA GLN A 138 -6.26 26.51 17.78
C GLN A 138 -6.24 25.32 18.76
N GLU A 139 -7.05 24.30 18.56
CA GLU A 139 -7.07 23.10 19.40
C GLU A 139 -5.82 22.23 19.16
N MET A 140 -5.52 21.93 17.89
CA MET A 140 -4.49 20.97 17.51
C MET A 140 -3.07 21.52 17.60
N TYR A 141 -2.89 22.82 17.40
CA TYR A 141 -1.58 23.48 17.40
C TYR A 141 -1.40 24.52 18.50
N GLN A 142 -2.44 24.78 19.29
CA GLN A 142 -2.47 25.91 20.24
C GLN A 142 -2.31 27.27 19.53
N ASP A 143 -2.60 27.31 18.23
CA ASP A 143 -2.41 28.49 17.38
C ASP A 143 -3.40 28.48 16.21
N GLY A 144 -4.48 29.26 16.32
CA GLY A 144 -5.50 29.38 15.28
C GLY A 144 -4.98 29.93 13.96
N SER A 145 -3.86 30.68 13.94
CA SER A 145 -3.27 31.22 12.70
C SER A 145 -2.75 30.11 11.76
N LYS A 146 -2.52 28.90 12.28
CA LYS A 146 -2.14 27.72 11.51
C LYS A 146 -3.29 27.08 10.72
N TRP A 147 -4.47 27.69 10.69
CA TRP A 147 -5.57 27.23 9.83
C TRP A 147 -5.18 27.11 8.35
N THR A 148 -4.25 27.95 7.88
CA THR A 148 -3.72 27.91 6.50
C THR A 148 -2.91 26.64 6.21
N LEU A 149 -2.27 26.06 7.22
CA LEU A 149 -1.57 24.78 7.11
C LEU A 149 -2.59 23.64 6.90
N LEU A 150 -3.68 23.65 7.67
CA LEU A 150 -4.77 22.69 7.51
C LEU A 150 -5.42 22.80 6.14
N ASP A 151 -5.70 24.03 5.71
CA ASP A 151 -6.29 24.32 4.40
C ASP A 151 -5.44 23.75 3.26
N LYS A 152 -4.13 24.04 3.27
CA LYS A 152 -3.18 23.54 2.27
C LYS A 152 -3.06 22.01 2.28
N ALA A 153 -2.99 21.41 3.46
CA ALA A 153 -2.79 19.96 3.59
C ALA A 153 -4.01 19.14 3.14
N ASN A 154 -5.20 19.70 3.30
CA ASN A 154 -6.45 19.00 3.02
C ASN A 154 -7.11 19.42 1.70
N ASN A 155 -6.59 20.47 1.04
CA ASN A 155 -7.10 20.99 -0.23
C ASN A 155 -8.63 21.20 -0.19
N VAL A 156 -9.12 21.83 0.89
CA VAL A 156 -10.56 21.95 1.12
C VAL A 156 -11.19 22.93 0.14
N GLY A 157 -12.49 22.76 -0.11
CA GLY A 157 -13.26 23.66 -0.96
C GLY A 157 -13.40 25.07 -0.37
N ARG A 158 -14.19 25.90 -1.05
CA ARG A 158 -14.54 27.25 -0.58
C ARG A 158 -16.05 27.45 -0.56
N LEU A 159 -16.52 28.15 0.46
CA LEU A 159 -17.85 28.74 0.50
C LEU A 159 -17.92 29.95 -0.43
N ALA A 160 -19.14 30.40 -0.77
CA ALA A 160 -19.35 31.57 -1.62
C ALA A 160 -18.73 32.87 -1.07
N ASN A 161 -18.60 32.96 0.26
CA ASN A 161 -17.95 34.08 0.95
C ASN A 161 -16.41 33.95 1.01
N GLY A 162 -15.83 32.92 0.40
CA GLY A 162 -14.38 32.67 0.38
C GLY A 162 -13.82 31.91 1.58
N ASN A 163 -14.64 31.59 2.59
CA ASN A 163 -14.18 30.82 3.74
C ASN A 163 -13.91 29.35 3.35
N PRO A 164 -12.96 28.66 4.01
CA PRO A 164 -12.74 27.23 3.81
C PRO A 164 -14.01 26.42 4.08
N LEU A 165 -14.39 25.57 3.13
CA LEU A 165 -15.53 24.66 3.24
C LEU A 165 -15.08 23.34 3.86
N ILE A 166 -15.52 23.08 5.08
CA ILE A 166 -15.38 21.78 5.75
C ILE A 166 -16.75 21.24 6.10
N PHE A 167 -16.87 19.91 6.07
CA PHE A 167 -18.14 19.23 6.36
C PHE A 167 -18.03 18.48 7.68
N THR A 168 -19.09 18.57 8.49
CA THR A 168 -19.24 17.75 9.69
C THR A 168 -19.07 16.27 9.38
N GLY A 169 -18.33 15.57 10.23
CA GLY A 169 -17.99 14.16 10.08
C GLY A 169 -16.87 13.86 9.07
N SER A 170 -16.40 14.85 8.30
CA SER A 170 -15.22 14.67 7.45
C SER A 170 -13.95 14.56 8.29
N THR A 171 -12.94 13.86 7.76
CA THR A 171 -11.64 13.73 8.42
C THR A 171 -10.63 14.66 7.77
N LEU A 172 -10.01 15.52 8.57
CA LEU A 172 -8.87 16.35 8.18
C LEU A 172 -7.57 15.66 8.59
N THR A 173 -6.59 15.69 7.70
CA THR A 173 -5.19 15.43 8.02
C THR A 173 -4.64 16.62 8.81
N ILE A 174 -3.93 16.33 9.90
CA ILE A 174 -3.28 17.30 10.77
C ILE A 174 -1.76 17.15 10.59
N PRO A 175 -1.11 17.99 9.75
CA PRO A 175 0.34 18.00 9.59
C PRO A 175 1.03 18.29 10.94
N ARG A 176 2.10 17.57 11.26
CA ARG A 176 2.90 17.79 12.48
C ARG A 176 4.22 18.47 12.15
#